data_AF-A0AA41TX82-F1
#
_entry.id   AF-A0AA41TX82-F1
#
_cell.length_a   1.000
_cell.length_b   1.000
_cell.length_c   1.000
_cell.angle_alpha   90.00
_cell.angle_beta   90.00
_cell.angle_gamma   90.00
#
_symmetry.space_group_name_H-M   'P 1'
#
loop_
_entity.id
_entity.type
_entity.pdbx_description
1 polymer ?
#
loop_
_entity_poly.entity_id
_entity_poly.type
_entity_poly.pdbx_seq_one_letter_code
_entity_poly.pdbx_strand_id
1 'polypeptide(L)'
;MSTRTPPPATTTLWRPTGPAELALVAESGWRAWPPRLPDQPIFYPVLNRDYAIRIARDWNVPASGAGYVTRFEVETDFLARYPVRQAGGRTILELWVPAEELGEFNAHIVGRIEVVDEFHAAPAD
;
A
#
# COMPACT_ATOMS: atom_id res chain seq x y z
N MET A 1 24.41 -25.44 -17.19
CA MET A 1 23.78 -24.21 -17.72
C MET A 1 22.74 -23.78 -16.70
N SER A 2 23.04 -22.78 -15.88
CA SER A 2 22.06 -22.27 -14.91
C SER A 2 21.06 -21.40 -15.67
N THR A 3 19.86 -21.92 -15.92
CA THR A 3 18.75 -21.13 -16.44
C THR A 3 18.31 -20.18 -15.34
N ARG A 4 18.69 -18.90 -15.46
CA ARG A 4 18.16 -17.84 -14.62
C ARG A 4 16.74 -17.54 -15.11
N THR A 5 15.73 -18.03 -14.40
CA THR A 5 14.34 -17.61 -14.63
C THR A 5 14.28 -16.08 -14.58
N PRO A 6 13.69 -15.41 -15.58
CA PRO A 6 13.49 -13.98 -15.49
C PRO A 6 12.65 -13.66 -14.24
N PRO A 7 12.90 -12.52 -13.56
CA PRO A 7 12.06 -12.13 -12.44
C PRO A 7 10.60 -12.02 -12.90
N PRO A 8 9.63 -12.39 -12.04
CA PRO A 8 8.22 -12.26 -12.37
C PRO A 8 7.88 -10.82 -12.74
N ALA A 9 6.93 -10.64 -13.65
CA ALA A 9 6.39 -9.31 -13.94
C ALA A 9 5.71 -8.76 -12.68
N THR A 10 5.99 -7.51 -12.34
CA THR A 10 5.41 -6.85 -11.16
C THR A 10 4.61 -5.61 -11.54
N THR A 11 3.63 -5.31 -10.70
CA THR A 11 2.86 -4.08 -10.73
C THR A 11 3.21 -3.27 -9.50
N THR A 12 3.59 -2.01 -9.72
CA THR A 12 3.78 -1.05 -8.63
C THR A 12 2.45 -0.63 -8.05
N LEU A 13 2.34 -0.72 -6.72
CA LEU A 13 1.22 -0.24 -5.94
C LEU A 13 1.70 0.78 -4.92
N TRP A 14 0.80 1.68 -4.55
CA TRP A 14 1.02 2.65 -3.49
C TRP A 14 0.00 2.47 -2.39
N ARG A 15 0.40 2.83 -1.17
CA ARG A 15 -0.54 2.92 -0.07
C ARG A 15 -0.19 4.09 0.85
N PRO A 16 -1.13 5.04 1.05
CA PRO A 16 -0.99 6.04 2.10
C PRO A 16 -1.19 5.38 3.47
N THR A 17 -0.42 5.79 4.47
CA THR A 17 -0.51 5.24 5.83
C THR A 17 -0.19 6.29 6.88
N GLY A 18 -0.69 6.07 8.10
CA GLY A 18 -0.32 6.84 9.28
C GLY A 18 0.85 6.20 10.04
N PRO A 19 1.39 6.89 11.06
CA PRO A 19 2.58 6.43 11.78
C PRO A 19 2.41 5.06 12.46
N ALA A 20 1.22 4.78 13.03
CA ALA A 20 0.98 3.54 13.76
C ALA A 20 1.01 2.29 12.84
N GLU A 21 0.41 2.37 11.67
CA GLU A 21 0.42 1.26 10.71
C GLU A 21 1.78 1.13 10.02
N LEU A 22 2.46 2.25 9.74
CA LEU A 22 3.84 2.23 9.23
C LEU A 22 4.80 1.53 10.20
N ALA A 23 4.64 1.73 11.51
CA ALA A 23 5.43 1.04 12.52
C ALA A 23 5.27 -0.49 12.45
N LEU A 24 4.03 -0.98 12.26
CA LEU A 24 3.76 -2.41 12.08
C LEU A 24 4.40 -2.96 10.79
N VAL A 25 4.41 -2.18 9.71
CA VAL A 25 5.14 -2.54 8.48
C VAL A 25 6.64 -2.63 8.76
N ALA A 26 7.21 -1.70 9.52
CA ALA A 26 8.62 -1.73 9.89
C ALA A 26 8.96 -2.95 10.77
N GLU A 27 8.11 -3.29 11.73
CA GLU A 27 8.24 -4.50 12.56
C GLU A 27 8.20 -5.79 11.74
N SER A 28 7.48 -5.82 10.62
CA SER A 28 7.49 -6.94 9.67
C SER A 28 8.81 -7.07 8.87
N GLY A 29 9.75 -6.15 9.07
CA GLY A 29 10.96 -6.04 8.24
C GLY A 29 10.67 -5.48 6.85
N TRP A 30 9.63 -4.65 6.72
CA TRP A 30 9.20 -4.01 5.48
C TRP A 30 8.73 -5.00 4.40
N ARG A 31 8.12 -6.10 4.79
CA ARG A 31 7.72 -7.18 3.88
C ARG A 31 6.23 -7.51 3.91
N ALA A 32 5.48 -6.99 4.88
CA ALA A 32 4.08 -7.30 5.03
C ALA A 32 3.29 -6.10 5.55
N TRP A 33 2.04 -6.01 5.09
CA TRP A 33 1.00 -5.19 5.71
C TRP A 33 0.40 -5.94 6.90
N PRO A 34 0.10 -5.24 8.02
CA PRO A 34 -0.52 -5.88 9.17
C PRO A 34 -1.94 -6.37 8.85
N PRO A 35 -2.43 -7.42 9.53
CA PRO A 35 -3.82 -7.87 9.41
C PRO A 35 -4.80 -6.71 9.63
N ARG A 36 -5.91 -6.72 8.88
CA ARG A 36 -6.97 -5.73 9.07
C ARG A 36 -7.72 -6.01 10.37
N LEU A 37 -8.29 -4.95 10.95
CA LEU A 37 -9.21 -5.11 12.08
C LEU A 37 -10.52 -5.78 11.60
N PRO A 38 -11.27 -6.46 12.47
CA PRO A 38 -12.50 -7.17 12.07
C PRO A 38 -13.56 -6.29 11.39
N ASP A 39 -13.58 -5.00 11.69
CA ASP A 39 -14.46 -3.98 11.10
C ASP A 39 -13.94 -3.40 9.77
N GLN A 40 -12.76 -3.83 9.32
CA GLN A 40 -12.08 -3.37 8.11
C GLN A 40 -11.99 -4.51 7.09
N PRO A 41 -13.07 -4.82 6.35
CA PRO A 41 -13.17 -6.03 5.54
C PRO A 41 -12.25 -6.03 4.31
N ILE A 42 -11.65 -4.89 3.97
CA ILE A 42 -10.87 -4.71 2.74
C ILE A 42 -9.55 -4.02 3.05
N PHE A 43 -8.49 -4.51 2.39
CA PHE A 43 -7.23 -3.83 2.18
C PHE A 43 -7.22 -3.23 0.77
N TYR A 44 -6.94 -1.93 0.65
CA TYR A 44 -7.06 -1.21 -0.62
C TYR A 44 -5.79 -0.41 -0.97
N PRO A 45 -4.85 -1.01 -1.71
CA PRO A 45 -3.76 -0.25 -2.31
C PRO A 45 -4.25 0.46 -3.58
N VAL A 46 -3.60 1.57 -3.90
CA VAL A 46 -3.92 2.40 -5.07
C VAL A 46 -2.90 2.22 -6.18
N LEU A 47 -3.32 2.42 -7.42
CA LEU A 47 -2.48 2.34 -8.62
C LEU A 47 -1.87 3.69 -9.02
N ASN A 48 -2.02 4.73 -8.19
CA ASN A 48 -1.58 6.08 -8.52
C ASN A 48 -0.95 6.77 -7.29
N ARG A 49 0.33 7.16 -7.43
CA ARG A 49 1.09 7.86 -6.39
C ARG A 49 0.49 9.20 -5.99
N ASP A 50 0.07 10.02 -6.94
CA ASP A 50 -0.51 11.35 -6.67
C ASP A 50 -1.80 11.25 -5.87
N TYR A 51 -2.57 10.18 -6.08
CA TYR A 51 -3.73 9.91 -5.23
C TYR A 51 -3.33 9.49 -3.81
N ALA A 52 -2.33 8.62 -3.66
CA ALA A 52 -1.80 8.27 -2.33
C ALA A 52 -1.26 9.51 -1.60
N ILE A 53 -0.56 10.42 -2.29
CA ILE A 53 -0.08 11.69 -1.74
C ILE A 53 -1.24 12.52 -1.20
N ARG A 54 -2.32 12.67 -1.97
CA ARG A 54 -3.50 13.45 -1.53
C ARG A 54 -4.08 12.88 -0.24
N ILE A 55 -4.25 11.57 -0.14
CA ILE A 55 -4.75 10.94 1.09
C ILE A 55 -3.77 11.17 2.25
N ALA A 56 -2.48 10.90 2.06
CA ALA A 56 -1.48 11.05 3.11
C ALA A 56 -1.41 12.50 3.64
N ARG A 57 -1.38 13.49 2.75
CA ARG A 57 -1.27 14.90 3.10
C ARG A 57 -2.58 15.47 3.66
N ASP A 58 -3.70 15.20 2.98
CA ASP A 58 -4.95 15.91 3.28
C ASP A 58 -5.76 15.20 4.37
N TRP A 59 -5.56 13.89 4.59
CA TRP A 59 -6.32 13.10 5.57
C TRP A 59 -5.45 12.53 6.70
N ASN A 60 -4.33 11.86 6.40
CA ASN A 60 -3.50 11.24 7.46
C ASN A 60 -2.80 12.30 8.33
N VAL A 61 -2.26 13.38 7.75
CA VAL A 61 -1.62 14.45 8.54
C VAL A 61 -2.61 15.08 9.53
N PRO A 62 -3.81 15.55 9.14
CA PRO A 62 -4.77 16.08 10.12
C PRO A 62 -5.22 15.06 11.17
N ALA A 63 -5.32 13.77 10.81
CA ALA A 63 -5.81 12.73 11.71
C ALA A 63 -4.76 12.21 12.69
N SER A 64 -3.47 12.24 12.34
CA SER A 64 -2.41 11.54 13.08
C SER A 64 -1.12 12.35 13.24
N GLY A 65 -1.09 13.61 12.79
CA GLY A 65 0.08 14.48 12.83
C GLY A 65 1.14 14.20 11.76
N ALA A 66 1.08 13.03 11.11
CA ALA A 66 1.94 12.64 10.00
C ALA A 66 1.20 11.71 9.03
N GLY A 67 1.63 11.74 7.77
CA GLY A 67 1.14 10.87 6.71
C GLY A 67 2.29 10.43 5.81
N TYR A 68 2.24 9.18 5.36
CA TYR A 68 3.31 8.57 4.58
C TYR A 68 2.74 7.95 3.32
N VAL A 69 3.49 7.99 2.23
CA VAL A 69 3.20 7.21 1.03
C VAL A 69 4.22 6.10 0.93
N THR A 70 3.71 4.87 0.84
CA THR A 70 4.55 3.71 0.56
C THR A 70 4.40 3.27 -0.89
N ARG A 71 5.45 2.66 -1.42
CA ARG A 71 5.52 1.98 -2.72
C ARG A 71 5.94 0.53 -2.50
N PHE A 72 5.34 -0.40 -3.22
CA PHE A 72 5.74 -1.80 -3.21
C PHE A 72 5.36 -2.48 -4.52
N GLU A 73 6.05 -3.57 -4.83
CA GLU A 73 5.84 -4.37 -6.04
C GLU A 73 5.11 -5.66 -5.68
N VAL A 74 4.12 -6.04 -6.48
CA VAL A 74 3.41 -7.32 -6.34
C VAL A 74 3.37 -8.02 -7.69
N GLU A 75 3.43 -9.33 -7.71
CA GLU A 75 3.34 -10.14 -8.93
C GLU A 75 2.05 -9.80 -9.71
N THR A 76 2.21 -9.38 -10.98
CA THR A 76 1.10 -8.90 -11.82
C THR A 76 0.04 -9.96 -12.03
N ASP A 77 0.45 -11.21 -12.24
CA ASP A 77 -0.46 -12.33 -12.48
C ASP A 77 -1.32 -12.64 -11.25
N PHE A 78 -0.76 -12.48 -10.04
CA PHE A 78 -1.52 -12.61 -8.81
C PHE A 78 -2.55 -11.48 -8.67
N LEU A 79 -2.17 -10.23 -8.97
CA LEU A 79 -3.07 -9.09 -8.88
C LEU A 79 -4.26 -9.15 -9.85
N ALA A 80 -4.17 -9.92 -10.94
CA ALA A 80 -5.26 -10.08 -11.91
C ALA A 80 -6.55 -10.63 -11.28
N ARG A 81 -6.48 -11.22 -10.08
CA ARG A 81 -7.63 -11.67 -9.29
C ARG A 81 -8.46 -10.52 -8.72
N TYR A 82 -7.88 -9.34 -8.52
CA TYR A 82 -8.54 -8.18 -7.92
C TYR A 82 -8.93 -7.18 -9.00
N PRO A 83 -10.24 -7.00 -9.30
CA PRO A 83 -10.67 -6.01 -10.28
C PRO A 83 -10.29 -4.61 -9.83
N VAL A 84 -9.68 -3.83 -10.74
CA VAL A 84 -9.43 -2.40 -10.49
C VAL A 84 -10.77 -1.69 -10.35
N ARG A 85 -10.94 -0.99 -9.23
CA ARG A 85 -12.14 -0.19 -8.92
C ARG A 85 -11.85 1.29 -9.12
N GLN A 86 -12.85 1.99 -9.66
CA GLN A 86 -12.88 3.45 -9.71
C GLN A 86 -13.74 3.99 -8.57
N ALA A 87 -13.14 4.56 -7.53
CA ALA A 87 -13.86 5.07 -6.35
C ALA A 87 -13.73 6.60 -6.25
N GLY A 88 -14.83 7.36 -6.17
CA GLY A 88 -14.73 8.81 -5.89
C GLY A 88 -14.22 9.72 -7.02
N GLY A 89 -14.16 9.23 -8.27
CA GLY A 89 -13.80 10.01 -9.46
C GLY A 89 -13.03 9.19 -10.50
N ARG A 90 -12.85 9.74 -11.72
CA ARG A 90 -12.22 9.03 -12.86
C ARG A 90 -10.74 8.64 -12.65
N THR A 91 -10.06 9.25 -11.68
CA THR A 91 -8.60 9.11 -11.49
C THR A 91 -8.21 8.24 -10.30
N ILE A 92 -9.19 7.75 -9.54
CA ILE A 92 -8.93 6.97 -8.33
C ILE A 92 -9.04 5.51 -8.72
N LEU A 93 -7.90 4.85 -8.87
CA LEU A 93 -7.82 3.44 -9.19
C LEU A 93 -7.27 2.71 -7.98
N GLU A 94 -8.03 1.75 -7.47
CA GLU A 94 -7.68 0.96 -6.29
C GLU A 94 -8.01 -0.52 -6.52
N LEU A 95 -7.28 -1.38 -5.81
CA LEU A 95 -7.63 -2.79 -5.69
C LEU A 95 -8.41 -2.98 -4.40
N TRP A 96 -9.37 -3.90 -4.39
CA TRP A 96 -10.04 -4.33 -3.16
C TRP A 96 -9.62 -5.76 -2.86
N VAL A 97 -8.71 -5.90 -1.90
CA VAL A 97 -8.21 -7.20 -1.42
C VAL A 97 -8.99 -7.55 -0.15
N PRO A 98 -9.69 -8.70 -0.09
CA PRO A 98 -10.36 -9.13 1.14
C PRO A 98 -9.37 -9.22 2.30
N ALA A 99 -9.80 -8.83 3.50
CA ALA A 99 -8.95 -8.84 4.69
C ALA A 99 -8.37 -10.24 4.98
N GLU A 100 -9.15 -11.29 4.72
CA GLU A 100 -8.76 -12.69 4.86
C GLU A 100 -7.68 -13.13 3.86
N GLU A 101 -7.57 -12.47 2.71
CA GLU A 101 -6.56 -12.75 1.68
C GLU A 101 -5.27 -11.93 1.87
N LEU A 102 -5.23 -10.99 2.82
CA LEU A 102 -4.06 -10.12 3.01
C LEU A 102 -2.77 -10.89 3.35
N GLY A 103 -2.90 -12.05 3.99
CA GLY A 103 -1.77 -12.96 4.23
C GLY A 103 -1.18 -13.51 2.93
N GLU A 104 -2.03 -13.97 2.00
CA GLU A 104 -1.60 -14.43 0.67
C GLU A 104 -1.05 -13.25 -0.13
N PHE A 105 -1.73 -12.10 -0.11
CA PHE A 105 -1.25 -10.89 -0.76
C PHE A 105 0.17 -10.51 -0.33
N ASN A 106 0.47 -10.54 0.96
CA ASN A 106 1.81 -10.25 1.49
C ASN A 106 2.86 -11.24 0.97
N ALA A 107 2.51 -12.51 0.76
CA ALA A 107 3.44 -13.50 0.21
C ALA A 107 3.83 -13.23 -1.25
N HIS A 108 3.01 -12.48 -1.98
CA HIS A 108 3.25 -12.06 -3.37
C HIS A 108 3.93 -10.68 -3.48
N ILE A 109 4.25 -10.01 -2.37
CA ILE A 109 5.06 -8.79 -2.39
C ILE A 109 6.50 -9.15 -2.79
N VAL A 110 6.98 -8.50 -3.84
CA VAL A 110 8.34 -8.66 -4.34
C VAL A 110 9.22 -7.57 -3.75
N GLY A 111 10.28 -7.97 -3.04
CA GLY A 111 11.22 -7.02 -2.44
C GLY A 111 10.74 -6.48 -1.09
N ARG A 112 10.68 -5.15 -0.96
CA ARG A 112 10.31 -4.45 0.28
C ARG A 112 9.26 -3.37 -0.01
N ILE A 113 8.50 -3.05 1.02
CA ILE A 113 7.69 -1.84 1.09
C ILE A 113 8.62 -0.67 1.39
N GLU A 114 8.54 0.40 0.61
CA GLU A 114 9.42 1.56 0.71
C GLU A 114 8.60 2.81 0.96
N VAL A 115 9.03 3.67 1.89
CA VAL A 115 8.47 5.02 2.02
C VAL A 115 9.03 5.88 0.89
N VAL A 116 8.15 6.55 0.15
CA VAL A 116 8.51 7.39 -1.00
C VAL A 116 8.05 8.83 -0.86
N ASP A 117 7.18 9.13 0.11
CA ASP A 117 6.84 10.50 0.54
C ASP A 117 6.51 10.50 2.04
N GLU A 118 6.85 11.60 2.70
CA GLU A 118 6.53 11.85 4.10
C GLU A 118 5.95 13.26 4.25
N PHE A 119 4.88 13.38 5.02
CA PHE A 119 4.19 14.62 5.31
C PHE A 119 4.02 14.75 6.82
N HIS A 120 4.26 15.94 7.33
CA HIS A 120 4.15 16.25 8.76
C HIS A 120 3.30 17.50 8.94
N ALA A 121 2.53 17.54 10.03
CA ALA A 121 1.91 18.78 10.46
C ALA A 121 2.99 19.84 10.70
N ALA A 122 2.73 21.08 10.31
CA ALA A 122 3.60 22.18 10.71
C ALA A 122 3.65 22.24 12.24
N PRO A 123 4.82 22.53 12.85
CA PRO A 123 4.87 22.79 14.28
C PRO A 123 3.87 23.91 14.60
N ALA A 124 3.08 23.71 15.66
CA ALA A 124 2.26 24.78 16.20
C ALA A 124 3.20 25.84 16.80
N ASP A 125 3.09 27.09 16.34
CA ASP A 125 3.81 28.24 16.87
C ASP A 125 3.49 28.51 18.35
#